data_AF-A0A8X6EXZ2-F1
#
_entry.id   AF-A0A8X6EXZ2-F1
#
_cell.length_a   1.000
_cell.length_b   1.000
_cell.length_c   1.000
_cell.angle_alpha   90.00
_cell.angle_beta   90.00
_cell.angle_gamma   90.00
#
_symmetry.space_group_name_H-M   'P 1'
#
loop_
_entity.id
_entity.type
_entity.pdbx_description
1 polymer ?
#
loop_
_entity_poly.entity_id
_entity_poly.type
_entity_poly.pdbx_seq_one_letter_code
_entity_poly.pdbx_strand_id
1 'polypeptide(L)'
;MRKIPIKDLFMNIIEERVENSKAAEQATERERRRVEMDFELQKLKLQLETQKSGVSHEVEVYTNSVVIRLEGRVIRTPLIALPYAKGNRTLLGMDFLQKAGIVQNLRHRNWFFCDTPCRTYDFVKEVLIQEVQSLLNLEENTCLLREDE
;
A
#
# COMPACT_ATOMS: atom_id res chain seq x y z
N MET A 1 38.62 -45.36 -12.09
CA MET A 1 37.50 -44.53 -11.59
C MET A 1 38.04 -43.60 -10.51
N ARG A 2 37.94 -42.27 -10.68
CA ARG A 2 38.36 -41.32 -9.63
C ARG A 2 37.28 -41.32 -8.54
N LYS A 3 37.64 -41.74 -7.32
CA LYS A 3 36.74 -41.64 -6.15
C LYS A 3 36.77 -40.19 -5.69
N ILE A 4 35.65 -39.49 -5.80
CA ILE A 4 35.52 -38.13 -5.25
C ILE A 4 35.27 -38.28 -3.74
N PRO A 5 36.11 -37.68 -2.87
CA PRO A 5 35.89 -37.69 -1.44
C PRO A 5 34.51 -37.10 -1.10
N ILE A 6 33.80 -37.73 -0.17
CA ILE A 6 32.46 -37.28 0.27
C ILE A 6 32.48 -35.80 0.71
N LYS A 7 33.59 -35.35 1.33
CA LYS A 7 33.80 -33.96 1.73
C LYS A 7 33.71 -32.98 0.54
N ASP A 8 34.26 -33.36 -0.60
CA ASP A 8 34.30 -32.49 -1.78
C ASP A 8 32.93 -32.42 -2.46
N LEU A 9 32.15 -33.51 -2.40
CA LEU A 9 30.75 -33.50 -2.84
C LEU A 9 29.89 -32.57 -1.99
N PHE A 10 30.07 -32.59 -0.67
CA PHE A 10 29.34 -31.70 0.24
C PHE A 10 29.71 -30.23 0.02
N MET A 11 31.00 -29.91 -0.13
CA MET A 11 31.43 -28.53 -0.38
C MET A 11 30.86 -27.99 -1.70
N ASN A 12 30.89 -28.77 -2.78
CA ASN A 12 30.32 -28.36 -4.07
C ASN A 12 28.80 -28.07 -3.98
N ILE A 13 28.05 -28.90 -3.26
CA ILE A 13 26.60 -28.70 -3.08
C ILE A 13 26.33 -27.43 -2.26
N ILE A 14 27.14 -27.15 -1.25
CA ILE A 14 27.02 -25.93 -0.45
C ILE A 14 27.33 -24.71 -1.30
N GLU A 15 28.43 -24.74 -2.06
CA GLU A 15 28.83 -23.65 -2.95
C GLU A 15 27.77 -23.35 -4.01
N GLU A 16 27.23 -24.38 -4.67
CA GLU A 16 26.15 -24.25 -5.64
C GLU A 16 24.88 -23.64 -5.01
N ARG A 17 24.51 -24.06 -3.81
CA ARG A 17 23.36 -23.49 -3.08
C ARG A 17 23.59 -22.03 -2.69
N VAL A 18 24.80 -21.67 -2.29
CA VAL A 18 25.17 -20.29 -1.95
C VAL A 18 25.14 -19.41 -3.20
N GLU A 19 25.65 -19.90 -4.33
CA GLU A 19 25.64 -19.18 -5.61
C GLU A 19 24.20 -18.96 -6.11
N ASN A 20 23.36 -20.01 -6.06
CA ASN A 20 21.95 -19.92 -6.44
C ASN A 20 21.16 -18.98 -5.52
N SER A 21 21.45 -18.97 -4.22
CA SER A 21 20.85 -18.03 -3.27
C SER A 21 21.22 -16.58 -3.61
N LYS A 22 22.49 -16.30 -3.93
CA LYS A 22 22.95 -14.97 -4.35
C LYS A 22 22.32 -14.54 -5.68
N ALA A 23 22.20 -15.46 -6.63
CA ALA A 23 21.56 -15.19 -7.91
C ALA A 23 20.06 -14.87 -7.77
N ALA A 24 19.34 -15.59 -6.89
CA ALA A 24 17.93 -15.33 -6.61
C ALA A 24 17.70 -13.97 -5.91
N GLU A 25 18.59 -13.61 -4.98
CA GLU A 25 18.56 -12.30 -4.32
C GLU A 25 18.84 -11.17 -5.32
N GLN A 26 19.84 -11.33 -6.19
CA GLN A 26 20.11 -10.38 -7.28
C GLN A 26 18.97 -10.28 -8.29
N ALA A 27 18.31 -11.39 -8.63
CA ALA A 27 17.17 -11.37 -9.54
C ALA A 27 15.99 -10.60 -8.93
N THR A 28 15.73 -10.79 -7.64
CA THR A 28 14.68 -10.07 -6.91
C THR A 28 14.97 -8.57 -6.86
N GLU A 29 16.23 -8.19 -6.56
CA GLU A 29 16.67 -6.79 -6.54
C GLU A 29 16.63 -6.15 -7.95
N ARG A 30 16.99 -6.90 -8.99
CA ARG A 30 16.86 -6.44 -10.39
C ARG A 30 15.41 -6.17 -10.77
N GLU A 31 14.49 -7.04 -10.34
CA GLU A 31 13.07 -6.84 -10.60
C GLU A 31 12.50 -5.65 -9.85
N ARG A 32 12.90 -5.44 -8.58
CA ARG A 32 12.56 -4.23 -7.83
C ARG A 32 13.01 -2.96 -8.55
N ARG A 33 14.24 -2.94 -9.07
CA ARG A 33 14.77 -1.81 -9.84
C ARG A 33 14.04 -1.59 -11.15
N ARG A 34 13.59 -2.66 -11.82
CA ARG A 34 12.77 -2.57 -13.03
C ARG A 34 11.42 -1.94 -12.74
N VAL A 35 10.72 -2.42 -11.71
CA VAL A 35 9.43 -1.87 -11.28
C VAL A 35 9.56 -0.40 -10.89
N GLU A 36 10.61 -0.04 -10.15
CA GLU A 36 10.89 1.37 -9.78
C GLU A 36 11.15 2.24 -11.01
N MET A 37 11.94 1.75 -11.95
CA MET A 37 12.26 2.47 -13.19
C MET A 37 11.01 2.66 -14.07
N ASP A 38 10.14 1.66 -14.15
CA ASP A 38 8.87 1.75 -14.88
C ASP A 38 7.93 2.77 -14.23
N PHE A 39 7.88 2.81 -12.89
CA PHE A 39 7.12 3.81 -12.16
C PHE A 39 7.62 5.24 -12.43
N GLU A 40 8.93 5.47 -12.35
CA GLU A 40 9.52 6.78 -12.65
C GLU A 40 9.34 7.16 -14.13
N LEU A 41 9.42 6.20 -15.06
CA LEU A 41 9.12 6.44 -16.47
C LEU A 41 7.67 6.87 -16.69
N GLN A 42 6.73 6.22 -16.01
CA GLN A 42 5.30 6.53 -16.10
C GLN A 42 4.99 7.92 -15.52
N LYS A 43 5.63 8.27 -14.41
CA LYS A 43 5.56 9.60 -13.80
C LYS A 43 6.11 10.70 -14.72
N LEU A 44 7.28 10.48 -15.34
CA LEU A 44 7.85 11.39 -16.34
C LEU A 44 6.93 11.56 -17.54
N LYS A 45 6.31 10.47 -18.03
CA LYS A 45 5.36 10.52 -19.14
C LYS A 45 4.14 11.36 -18.81
N LEU A 46 3.57 11.17 -17.62
CA LEU A 46 2.44 11.97 -17.13
C LEU A 46 2.81 13.46 -17.02
N GLN A 47 4.00 13.79 -16.53
CA GLN A 47 4.51 15.17 -16.47
C GLN A 47 4.67 15.79 -17.87
N LEU A 48 5.18 15.02 -18.84
CA LEU A 48 5.34 15.49 -20.22
C LEU A 48 3.99 15.68 -20.91
N GLU A 49 3.02 14.78 -20.68
CA GLU A 49 1.66 14.90 -21.22
C GLU A 49 0.94 16.12 -20.62
N THR A 50 1.08 16.38 -19.32
CA THR A 50 0.53 17.59 -18.68
C THR A 50 1.18 18.86 -19.22
N GLN A 51 2.50 18.89 -19.43
CA GLN A 51 3.20 20.04 -20.01
C GLN A 51 2.83 20.29 -21.48
N LYS A 52 2.65 19.23 -22.29
CA LYS A 52 2.26 19.34 -23.72
C LYS A 52 0.81 19.77 -23.90
N SER A 53 -0.06 19.36 -22.99
CA SER A 53 -1.47 19.70 -23.05
C SER A 53 -1.74 21.14 -22.64
N GLY A 54 -0.98 21.70 -21.68
CA GLY A 54 -1.29 23.02 -21.11
C GLY A 54 -2.65 23.09 -20.40
N VAL A 55 -3.44 22.02 -20.44
CA VAL A 55 -4.75 21.92 -19.80
C VAL A 55 -4.53 21.55 -18.35
N SER A 56 -4.60 22.57 -17.50
CA SER A 56 -4.99 22.38 -16.11
C SER A 56 -6.36 21.70 -16.15
N HIS A 57 -6.43 20.41 -15.83
CA HIS A 57 -7.72 19.79 -15.58
C HIS A 57 -8.18 20.34 -14.23
N GLU A 58 -9.09 21.31 -14.26
CA GLU A 58 -9.79 21.77 -13.07
C GLU A 58 -10.66 20.62 -12.60
N VAL A 59 -10.17 19.88 -11.60
CA VAL A 59 -10.91 18.78 -11.00
C VAL A 59 -11.79 19.37 -9.92
N GLU A 60 -13.10 19.29 -10.11
CA GLU A 60 -14.06 19.61 -9.05
C GLU A 60 -13.92 18.60 -7.92
N VAL A 61 -13.67 19.10 -6.70
CA VAL A 61 -13.49 18.29 -5.51
C VAL A 61 -14.40 18.80 -4.40
N TYR A 62 -14.99 17.88 -3.64
CA TYR A 62 -15.79 18.24 -2.47
C TYR A 62 -14.94 18.07 -1.22
N THR A 63 -15.01 19.03 -0.30
CA THR A 63 -14.35 18.92 1.01
C THR A 63 -15.39 19.02 2.10
N ASN A 64 -15.42 18.04 3.00
CA ASN A 64 -16.34 18.08 4.15
C ASN A 64 -15.67 17.50 5.40
N SER A 65 -16.11 17.97 6.57
CA SER A 65 -15.67 17.45 7.86
C SER A 65 -16.45 16.20 8.23
N VAL A 66 -15.76 15.06 8.27
CA VAL A 66 -16.33 13.75 8.57
C VAL A 66 -15.89 13.29 9.96
N VAL A 67 -16.77 12.58 10.66
CA VAL A 67 -16.48 11.96 11.95
C VAL A 67 -16.09 10.50 11.73
N ILE A 68 -14.82 10.17 11.99
CA ILE A 68 -14.27 8.82 11.87
C ILE A 68 -14.21 8.19 13.25
N ARG A 69 -14.77 6.98 13.39
CA ARG A 69 -14.66 6.18 14.61
C ARG A 69 -13.58 5.13 14.42
N LEU A 70 -12.56 5.15 15.27
CA LEU A 70 -11.44 4.23 15.20
C LEU A 70 -11.09 3.72 16.60
N GLU A 71 -11.29 2.42 16.84
CA GLU A 71 -10.84 1.73 18.06
C GLU A 71 -11.26 2.43 19.38
N GLY A 72 -12.50 2.92 19.41
CA GLY A 72 -13.07 3.64 20.56
C GLY A 72 -12.80 5.15 20.59
N ARG A 73 -12.07 5.68 19.61
CA ARG A 73 -11.86 7.13 19.42
C ARG A 73 -12.80 7.69 18.38
N VAL A 74 -13.16 8.96 18.55
CA VAL A 74 -13.94 9.75 17.60
C VAL A 74 -13.05 10.87 17.09
N ILE A 75 -12.70 10.83 15.80
CA ILE A 75 -11.78 11.77 15.17
C ILE A 75 -12.55 12.53 14.09
N ARG A 76 -12.72 13.84 14.29
CA ARG A 76 -13.33 14.70 13.28
C ARG A 76 -12.26 15.24 12.34
N THR A 77 -12.30 14.94 11.05
CA THR A 77 -11.28 15.35 10.08
C THR A 77 -11.92 15.83 8.77
N PRO A 78 -11.39 16.85 8.09
CA PRO A 78 -11.76 17.11 6.71
C PRO A 78 -11.34 15.94 5.81
N LEU A 79 -12.19 15.57 4.86
CA LEU A 79 -11.87 14.65 3.78
C LEU A 79 -12.18 15.30 2.45
N ILE A 80 -11.35 14.99 1.46
CA ILE A 80 -11.55 15.38 0.05
C ILE A 80 -12.21 14.20 -0.66
N ALA A 81 -13.37 14.43 -1.26
CA ALA A 81 -14.06 13.49 -2.12
C ALA A 81 -13.79 13.82 -3.58
N LEU A 82 -13.22 12.86 -4.30
CA LEU A 82 -12.94 12.94 -5.72
C LEU A 82 -14.05 12.18 -6.47
N PRO A 83 -15.04 12.86 -7.08
CA PRO A 83 -16.24 12.22 -7.62
C PRO A 83 -15.96 11.22 -8.75
N TYR A 84 -14.86 11.37 -9.47
CA TYR A 84 -14.50 10.55 -10.63
C TYR A 84 -13.33 9.59 -10.38
N ALA A 85 -12.90 9.40 -9.13
CA ALA A 85 -11.82 8.46 -8.81
C ALA A 85 -12.25 7.01 -9.09
N LYS A 86 -11.34 6.22 -9.69
CA LYS A 86 -11.52 4.78 -9.90
C LYS A 86 -10.73 4.02 -8.83
N GLY A 87 -11.34 3.02 -8.21
CA GLY A 87 -10.73 2.26 -7.11
C GLY A 87 -10.84 2.98 -5.77
N ASN A 88 -12.07 3.03 -5.24
CA ASN A 88 -12.55 3.89 -4.15
C ASN A 88 -11.99 3.56 -2.76
N ARG A 89 -10.67 3.47 -2.60
CA ARG A 89 -10.03 3.38 -1.28
C ARG A 89 -9.76 4.78 -0.76
N THR A 90 -10.31 5.09 0.40
CA THR A 90 -9.98 6.33 1.12
C THR A 90 -8.52 6.30 1.54
N LEU A 91 -7.77 7.32 1.12
CA LEU A 91 -6.40 7.53 1.58
C LEU A 91 -6.42 8.39 2.84
N LEU A 92 -5.73 7.92 3.88
CA LEU A 92 -5.56 8.68 5.11
C LEU A 92 -4.19 9.36 5.07
N GLY A 93 -4.23 10.68 5.05
CA GLY A 93 -3.04 11.52 5.03
C GLY A 93 -2.34 11.59 6.38
N MET A 94 -1.17 12.22 6.37
CA MET A 94 -0.39 12.51 7.57
C MET A 94 -1.16 13.38 8.57
N ASP A 95 -1.98 14.30 8.08
CA ASP A 95 -2.85 15.18 8.87
C ASP A 95 -3.81 14.37 9.76
N PHE A 96 -4.46 13.35 9.20
CA PHE A 96 -5.30 12.43 9.95
C PHE A 96 -4.48 11.62 10.95
N LEU A 97 -3.35 11.03 10.51
CA LEU A 97 -2.51 10.19 11.37
C LEU A 97 -1.99 10.96 12.59
N GLN A 98 -1.55 12.19 12.40
CA GLN A 98 -1.10 13.09 13.46
C GLN A 98 -2.25 13.43 14.41
N LYS A 99 -3.42 13.81 13.88
CA LYS A 99 -4.59 14.17 14.67
C LYS A 99 -5.12 12.99 15.51
N ALA A 100 -5.05 11.79 14.95
CA ALA A 100 -5.44 10.55 15.63
C ALA A 100 -4.40 10.07 16.65
N GLY A 101 -3.17 10.60 16.60
CA GLY A 101 -2.05 10.13 17.40
C GLY A 101 -1.57 8.73 16.98
N ILE A 102 -1.69 8.37 15.70
CA ILE A 102 -1.31 7.05 15.19
C ILE A 102 0.18 7.01 14.89
N VAL A 103 0.84 5.95 15.37
CA VAL A 103 2.23 5.63 15.06
C VAL A 103 2.27 4.29 14.34
N GLN A 104 2.94 4.25 13.18
CA GLN A 104 3.08 3.05 12.38
C GLN A 104 4.45 2.40 12.63
N ASN A 105 4.45 1.10 12.89
CA ASN A 105 5.64 0.27 13.00
C ASN A 105 5.72 -0.65 11.78
N LEU A 106 6.35 -0.15 10.73
CA LEU A 106 6.44 -0.84 9.44
C LEU A 106 7.22 -2.16 9.54
N ARG A 107 8.21 -2.25 10.43
CA ARG A 107 9.00 -3.47 10.65
C ARG A 107 8.14 -4.62 11.12
N HIS A 108 7.24 -4.36 12.07
CA HIS A 108 6.37 -5.39 12.65
C HIS A 108 4.99 -5.42 12.00
N ARG A 109 4.76 -4.58 10.98
CA ARG A 109 3.48 -4.44 10.27
C ARG A 109 2.31 -4.23 11.23
N ASN A 110 2.49 -3.35 12.21
CA ASN A 110 1.44 -2.97 13.14
C ASN A 110 1.46 -1.46 13.40
N TRP A 111 0.45 -0.98 14.10
CA TRP A 111 0.33 0.41 14.52
C TRP A 111 -0.23 0.50 15.94
N PHE A 112 -0.04 1.64 16.58
CA PHE A 112 -0.55 1.92 17.93
C PHE A 112 -0.86 3.41 18.07
N PHE A 113 -1.62 3.76 19.11
CA PHE A 113 -1.78 5.16 19.49
C PHE A 113 -0.64 5.63 20.38
N CYS A 114 -0.15 6.85 20.19
CA CYS A 114 1.00 7.41 20.90
C CYS A 114 0.83 7.45 22.42
N ASP A 115 -0.40 7.64 22.90
CA ASP A 115 -0.79 7.66 24.31
C ASP A 115 -1.04 6.26 24.90
N THR A 116 -1.20 5.24 24.06
CA THR A 116 -1.37 3.84 24.49
C THR A 116 -0.48 2.88 23.68
N PRO A 117 0.86 2.97 23.80
CA PRO A 117 1.79 2.20 22.97
C PRO A 117 1.76 0.68 23.23
N CYS A 118 1.29 0.25 24.41
CA CYS A 118 1.14 -1.16 24.74
C CYS A 118 0.00 -1.85 23.99
N ARG A 119 -0.96 -1.08 23.45
CA ARG A 119 -2.07 -1.62 22.66
C ARG A 119 -1.76 -1.46 21.17
N THR A 120 -1.41 -2.56 20.54
CA THR A 120 -1.03 -2.62 19.13
C THR A 120 -2.11 -3.26 18.26
N TYR A 121 -2.16 -2.86 17.01
CA TYR A 121 -3.09 -3.33 16.00
C TYR A 121 -2.33 -3.76 14.76
N ASP A 122 -2.55 -4.98 14.29
CA ASP A 122 -1.88 -5.50 13.11
C ASP A 122 -2.41 -4.85 11.83
N PHE A 123 -1.54 -4.66 10.85
CA PHE A 123 -1.97 -4.33 9.49
C PHE A 123 -2.73 -5.50 8.88
N VAL A 124 -3.73 -5.16 8.08
CA VAL A 124 -4.50 -6.15 7.30
C VAL A 124 -3.52 -6.97 6.45
N LYS A 125 -3.55 -8.29 6.63
CA LYS A 125 -2.81 -9.21 5.77
C LYS A 125 -3.38 -9.07 4.36
N GLU A 126 -2.52 -9.11 3.36
CA GLU A 126 -2.94 -9.05 1.97
C GLU A 126 -3.70 -10.34 1.65
N VAL A 127 -5.01 -10.33 1.90
CA VAL A 127 -5.91 -11.40 1.49
C VAL A 127 -6.08 -11.24 -0.01
N LEU A 128 -5.80 -12.30 -0.76
CA LEU A 128 -6.08 -12.35 -2.19
C LEU A 128 -7.50 -11.83 -2.42
N ILE A 129 -7.62 -10.82 -3.28
CA ILE A 129 -8.79 -9.93 -3.45
C ILE A 129 -10.12 -10.68 -3.63
N GLN A 130 -10.08 -11.97 -3.98
CA GLN A 130 -11.24 -12.85 -4.14
C GLN A 130 -12.05 -13.09 -2.85
N GLU A 131 -11.44 -13.12 -1.65
CA GLU A 131 -12.20 -13.40 -0.41
C GLU A 131 -12.80 -12.13 0.23
N VAL A 132 -12.19 -10.96 0.00
CA VAL A 132 -12.64 -9.67 0.57
C VAL A 132 -13.91 -9.17 -0.13
N GLN A 133 -14.09 -9.47 -1.42
CA GLN A 133 -15.31 -9.14 -2.17
C GLN A 133 -16.55 -9.83 -1.59
N SER A 134 -16.41 -11.01 -0.99
CA SER A 134 -17.53 -11.72 -0.35
C SER A 134 -17.96 -11.10 0.98
N LEU A 135 -17.04 -10.43 1.70
CA LEU A 135 -17.31 -9.80 3.01
C LEU A 135 -17.76 -8.33 2.89
N LEU A 136 -17.41 -7.65 1.80
CA LEU A 136 -17.84 -6.27 1.52
C LEU A 136 -19.26 -6.16 0.92
N ASN A 137 -19.90 -7.29 0.61
CA ASN A 137 -21.31 -7.32 0.18
C ASN A 137 -22.31 -7.06 1.33
N LEU A 138 -21.85 -6.66 2.51
CA LEU A 138 -22.75 -6.22 3.59
C LEU A 138 -23.05 -4.72 3.43
N GLU A 139 -24.22 -4.48 2.85
CA GLU A 139 -24.91 -3.21 2.69
C GLU A 139 -24.20 -2.20 1.79
N GLU A 140 -24.51 -2.32 0.49
CA GLU A 140 -24.83 -1.15 -0.35
C GLU A 140 -25.81 -0.25 0.43
N ASN A 141 -25.28 0.57 1.33
CA ASN A 141 -25.94 1.80 1.71
C ASN A 141 -25.86 2.66 0.46
N THR A 142 -26.93 2.57 -0.32
CA THR A 142 -27.25 3.50 -1.39
C THR A 142 -27.25 4.90 -0.77
N CYS A 143 -26.11 5.57 -0.83
CA CYS A 143 -26.00 7.00 -0.62
C CYS A 143 -26.68 7.66 -1.82
N LEU A 144 -28.00 7.51 -1.91
CA LEU A 144 -28.82 8.34 -2.77
C LEU A 144 -28.77 9.72 -2.14
N LEU A 145 -27.92 10.58 -2.71
CA LEU A 145 -28.13 12.02 -2.61
C LEU A 145 -29.56 12.22 -3.13
N ARG A 146 -30.47 12.58 -2.23
CA ARG A 146 -31.77 13.09 -2.64
C ARG A 146 -31.49 14.40 -3.34
N GLU A 147 -31.52 14.37 -4.67
CA GLU A 147 -31.98 15.51 -5.43
C GLU A 147 -33.48 15.67 -5.11
N ASP A 148 -33.96 16.91 -5.12
CA ASP A 148 -35.33 17.41 -4.81
C ASP A 148 -35.49 17.92 -3.36
N GLU A 149 -35.78 19.20 -3.06
CA GLU A 149 -36.21 20.40 -3.83
C GLU A 149 -35.57 21.68 -3.27
#